data_AF-A0A8C7A1V6-F1
#
_entry.id   AF-A0A8C7A1V6-F1
#
_cell.length_a   1.000
_cell.length_b   1.000
_cell.length_c   1.000
_cell.angle_alpha   90.00
_cell.angle_beta   90.00
_cell.angle_gamma   90.00
#
_symmetry.space_group_name_H-M   'P 1'
#
loop_
_entity.id
_entity.type
_entity.pdbx_description
1 polymer ?
#
loop_
_entity_poly.entity_id
_entity_poly.type
_entity_poly.pdbx_seq_one_letter_code
_entity_poly.pdbx_strand_id
1 'polypeptide(L)'
;LKKNQSTPSGAAEPLAGPLVAAMSAPARAASLLEEATDLLVLHRDFAAALERCEAGCGSLGPAGAEAEAGAEAGSSAEVKCSLCVVGIQALAEMNRWREVLPWLLQYYEAPEQLPAKVLELCILLYSKVREPQVMLEVGSSWLRDITNKSLPEYSSLLELYLLRVLLPLGQFEEAEELVRGCEALDSAQQLALLRTICESQCQWSQQEEMHSVAEEQQGTTREAVLALGTLQALTSISSHFYLIPYKKMLLAVFMLYLVVRLDPASPTSLPFLYRLVQLFRQAWAAVFPPVRRPPVQD
;
A
#
# COMPACT_ATOMS: atom_id res chain seq x y z
N LEU A 1 53.89 11.94 54.65
CA LEU A 1 52.57 12.30 55.22
C LEU A 1 51.72 12.93 54.12
N LYS A 2 50.48 12.43 53.93
CA LYS A 2 49.21 13.09 53.49
C LYS A 2 49.22 14.18 52.40
N LYS A 3 48.21 14.40 51.54
CA LYS A 3 47.03 13.73 50.96
C LYS A 3 46.33 14.84 50.12
N ASN A 4 45.50 14.46 49.14
CA ASN A 4 44.47 15.24 48.40
C ASN A 4 44.98 15.92 47.10
N GLN A 5 44.57 15.60 45.87
CA GLN A 5 43.35 15.04 45.24
C GLN A 5 42.08 15.94 45.25
N SER A 6 41.80 16.55 44.09
CA SER A 6 40.50 16.84 43.42
C SER A 6 40.81 17.76 42.21
N THR A 7 40.29 17.68 40.98
CA THR A 7 39.23 16.96 40.24
C THR A 7 39.50 17.28 38.74
N PRO A 8 39.02 16.49 37.77
CA PRO A 8 38.10 17.14 36.82
C PRO A 8 36.90 16.28 36.41
N SER A 9 35.77 16.99 36.32
CA SER A 9 34.77 16.95 35.25
C SER A 9 34.31 15.57 34.76
N GLY A 10 33.26 15.04 35.39
CA GLY A 10 32.42 14.02 34.80
C GLY A 10 31.53 14.62 33.70
N ALA A 11 31.79 14.25 32.45
CA ALA A 11 30.81 14.31 31.38
C ALA A 11 30.33 12.87 31.13
N ALA A 12 29.01 12.72 31.05
CA ALA A 12 28.29 11.45 31.00
C ALA A 12 28.59 10.65 29.73
N GLU A 13 29.01 9.40 29.89
CA GLU A 13 28.94 8.36 28.85
C GLU A 13 27.67 7.51 29.04
N PRO A 14 26.94 7.17 27.97
CA PRO A 14 25.81 6.26 28.06
C PRO A 14 26.29 4.80 28.17
N LEU A 15 25.92 4.15 29.27
CA LEU A 15 26.30 2.79 29.71
C LEU A 15 25.68 1.64 28.89
N ALA A 16 25.34 1.84 27.61
CA ALA A 16 24.69 0.82 26.77
C ALA A 16 25.63 0.12 25.75
N GLY A 17 26.94 0.34 25.84
CA GLY A 17 27.92 -0.02 24.79
C GLY A 17 28.52 -1.44 24.73
N PRO A 18 28.68 -2.23 25.82
CA PRO A 18 29.49 -3.47 25.71
C PRO A 18 28.73 -4.79 25.47
N LEU A 19 27.41 -4.87 25.74
CA LEU A 19 26.69 -6.15 25.74
C LEU A 19 26.21 -6.59 24.34
N VAL A 20 25.92 -5.63 23.45
CA VAL A 20 25.42 -5.92 22.09
C VAL A 20 26.51 -6.51 21.18
N ALA A 21 27.78 -6.24 21.48
CA ALA A 21 28.93 -6.73 20.70
C ALA A 21 29.21 -8.23 20.87
N ALA A 22 28.66 -8.86 21.93
CA ALA A 22 28.87 -10.29 22.23
C ALA A 22 27.71 -11.20 21.78
N MET A 23 26.63 -10.65 21.25
CA MET A 23 25.44 -11.41 20.83
C MET A 23 25.66 -12.10 19.48
N SER A 24 25.15 -13.32 19.35
CA SER A 24 25.03 -14.00 18.05
C SER A 24 24.11 -13.21 17.11
N ALA A 25 24.30 -13.37 15.81
CA ALA A 25 23.47 -12.70 14.80
C ALA A 25 21.95 -12.96 14.98
N PRO A 26 21.49 -14.20 15.21
CA PRO A 26 20.08 -14.48 15.45
C PRO A 26 19.53 -13.81 16.72
N ALA A 27 20.31 -13.79 17.80
CA ALA A 27 19.90 -13.14 19.04
C ALA A 27 19.77 -11.62 18.88
N ARG A 28 20.67 -10.99 18.09
CA ARG A 28 20.58 -9.56 17.77
C ARG A 28 19.37 -9.26 16.87
N ALA A 29 19.09 -10.11 15.89
CA ALA A 29 17.92 -9.95 15.04
C ALA A 29 16.61 -10.07 15.84
N ALA A 30 16.55 -11.00 16.80
CA ALA A 30 15.40 -11.16 17.68
C ALA A 30 15.18 -9.95 18.60
N SER A 31 16.24 -9.36 19.18
CA SER A 31 16.08 -8.13 19.96
C SER A 31 15.62 -6.94 19.11
N LEU A 32 16.13 -6.84 17.87
CA LEU A 32 15.68 -5.80 16.92
C LEU A 32 14.23 -6.00 16.50
N LEU A 33 13.76 -7.25 16.39
CA LEU A 33 12.36 -7.56 16.11
C LEU A 33 11.44 -7.11 17.25
N GLU A 34 11.82 -7.33 18.51
CA GLU A 34 11.06 -6.85 19.67
C GLU A 34 10.95 -5.32 19.63
N GLU A 35 12.07 -4.62 19.44
CA GLU A 35 12.10 -3.16 19.30
C GLU A 35 11.27 -2.66 18.11
N ALA A 36 11.35 -3.31 16.95
CA ALA A 36 10.57 -2.96 15.77
C ALA A 36 9.06 -3.11 16.03
N THR A 37 8.68 -4.16 16.76
CA THR A 37 7.28 -4.43 17.12
C THR A 37 6.75 -3.36 18.08
N ASP A 38 7.53 -2.96 19.08
CA ASP A 38 7.17 -1.87 20.00
C ASP A 38 7.02 -0.52 19.25
N LEU A 39 7.95 -0.23 18.33
CA LEU A 39 7.88 0.97 17.50
C LEU A 39 6.63 0.97 16.60
N LEU A 40 6.31 -0.17 15.99
CA LEU A 40 5.14 -0.34 15.13
C LEU A 40 3.82 -0.18 15.93
N VAL A 41 3.69 -0.89 17.05
CA VAL A 41 2.41 -1.05 17.77
C VAL A 41 2.19 0.06 18.79
N LEU A 42 3.18 0.34 19.64
CA LEU A 42 3.05 1.26 20.77
C LEU A 42 3.31 2.71 20.34
N HIS A 43 4.39 2.93 19.60
CA HIS A 43 4.83 4.28 19.24
C HIS A 43 4.26 4.76 17.91
N ARG A 44 3.82 3.84 17.04
CA ARG A 44 3.41 4.12 15.65
C ARG A 44 4.49 4.86 14.86
N ASP A 45 5.75 4.58 15.19
CA ASP A 45 6.90 5.09 14.46
C ASP A 45 7.29 4.05 13.40
N PHE A 46 6.57 4.09 12.28
CA PHE A 46 6.71 3.13 11.19
C PHE A 46 8.06 3.22 10.49
N ALA A 47 8.65 4.42 10.42
CA ALA A 47 9.96 4.61 9.81
C ALA A 47 11.05 3.96 10.68
N ALA A 48 11.04 4.24 11.99
CA ALA A 48 11.98 3.61 12.91
C ALA A 48 11.78 2.09 13.00
N ALA A 49 10.53 1.61 12.97
CA ALA A 49 10.24 0.18 12.93
C ALA A 49 10.85 -0.50 11.69
N LEU A 50 10.70 0.12 10.51
CA LEU A 50 11.30 -0.39 9.28
C LEU A 50 12.84 -0.41 9.35
N GLU A 51 13.47 0.64 9.86
CA GLU A 51 14.93 0.69 10.04
C GLU A 51 15.44 -0.44 10.93
N ARG A 52 14.71 -0.78 12.00
CA ARG A 52 15.05 -1.92 12.87
C ARG A 52 14.85 -3.26 12.15
N CYS A 53 13.80 -3.40 11.34
CA CYS A 53 13.60 -4.58 10.49
C CYS A 53 14.77 -4.77 9.52
N GLU A 54 15.21 -3.71 8.84
CA GLU A 54 16.33 -3.75 7.89
C GLU A 54 17.65 -4.09 8.59
N ALA A 55 17.92 -3.50 9.74
CA ALA A 55 19.09 -3.83 10.55
C ALA A 55 19.06 -5.30 11.02
N GLY A 56 17.89 -5.81 11.40
CA GLY A 56 17.67 -7.19 11.79
C GLY A 56 17.94 -8.16 10.64
N CYS A 57 17.30 -7.95 9.49
CA CYS A 57 17.49 -8.77 8.30
C CYS A 57 18.94 -8.72 7.79
N GLY A 58 19.57 -7.54 7.81
CA GLY A 58 20.97 -7.37 7.43
C GLY A 58 21.94 -8.13 8.36
N SER A 59 21.56 -8.40 9.60
CA SER A 59 22.40 -9.18 10.53
C SER A 59 22.36 -10.68 10.29
N LEU A 60 21.30 -11.22 9.66
CA LEU A 60 21.10 -12.65 9.40
C LEU A 60 21.74 -13.13 8.09
N GLY A 61 22.06 -12.21 7.17
CA GLY A 61 22.65 -12.54 5.87
C GLY A 61 21.62 -13.06 4.83
N PRO A 62 22.09 -13.38 3.60
CA PRO A 62 21.23 -13.86 2.52
C PRO A 62 20.71 -15.29 2.80
N ALA A 63 19.49 -15.58 2.33
CA ALA A 63 18.77 -16.83 2.61
C ALA A 63 19.55 -18.11 2.21
N GLY A 64 20.44 -18.02 1.20
CA GLY A 64 21.23 -19.16 0.73
C GLY A 64 22.32 -19.67 1.70
N ALA A 65 22.67 -18.90 2.74
CA ALA A 65 23.69 -19.31 3.72
C ALA A 65 23.13 -20.18 4.87
N GLU A 66 21.81 -20.27 5.00
CA GLU A 66 21.15 -20.92 6.14
C GLU A 66 21.00 -22.44 5.94
N ALA A 67 21.07 -22.94 4.70
CA ALA A 67 20.86 -24.36 4.37
C ALA A 67 21.95 -25.31 4.91
N GLU A 68 23.12 -24.80 5.33
CA GLU A 68 24.22 -25.63 5.86
C GLU A 68 24.29 -25.63 7.41
N ALA A 69 23.45 -24.86 8.10
CA ALA A 69 23.62 -24.54 9.53
C ALA A 69 22.53 -25.10 10.46
N GLY A 70 22.22 -26.41 10.38
CA GLY A 70 21.53 -27.17 11.44
C GLY A 70 20.28 -26.52 12.07
N ALA A 71 20.07 -26.72 13.38
CA ALA A 71 18.88 -26.24 14.11
C ALA A 71 18.82 -24.72 14.31
N GLU A 72 19.96 -24.01 14.22
CA GLU A 72 20.00 -22.54 14.33
C GLU A 72 19.50 -21.85 13.06
N ALA A 73 19.63 -22.49 11.89
CA ALA A 73 19.06 -22.00 10.64
C ALA A 73 17.53 -21.86 10.69
N GLY A 74 16.84 -22.81 11.35
CA GLY A 74 15.39 -22.75 11.53
C GLY A 74 14.93 -21.53 12.35
N SER A 75 15.67 -21.20 13.41
CA SER A 75 15.39 -20.02 14.24
C SER A 75 15.70 -18.71 13.51
N SER A 76 16.80 -18.66 12.73
CA SER A 76 17.15 -17.50 11.90
C SER A 76 16.06 -17.19 10.86
N ALA A 77 15.61 -18.21 10.12
CA ALA A 77 14.58 -18.07 9.10
C ALA A 77 13.23 -17.60 9.68
N GLU A 78 12.86 -18.07 10.87
CA GLU A 78 11.64 -17.64 11.58
C GLU A 78 11.73 -16.17 12.03
N VAL A 79 12.87 -15.75 12.59
CA VAL A 79 13.10 -14.35 12.98
C VAL A 79 13.10 -13.45 11.74
N LYS A 80 13.75 -13.86 10.65
CA LYS A 80 13.74 -13.14 9.37
C LYS A 80 12.32 -12.99 8.82
N CYS A 81 11.54 -14.06 8.82
CA CYS A 81 10.14 -14.04 8.41
C CYS A 81 9.34 -13.02 9.24
N SER A 82 9.52 -13.03 10.57
CA SER A 82 8.85 -12.10 11.49
C SER A 82 9.25 -10.64 11.27
N LEU A 83 10.55 -10.37 11.04
CA LEU A 83 11.05 -9.04 10.68
C LEU A 83 10.42 -8.55 9.36
N CYS A 84 10.29 -9.44 8.36
CA CYS A 84 9.64 -9.13 7.10
C CYS A 84 8.14 -8.83 7.27
N VAL A 85 7.43 -9.56 8.14
CA VAL A 85 6.02 -9.26 8.45
C VAL A 85 5.86 -7.85 9.02
N VAL A 86 6.68 -7.49 10.03
CA VAL A 86 6.65 -6.15 10.65
C VAL A 86 7.05 -5.07 9.63
N GLY A 87 8.07 -5.32 8.79
CA GLY A 87 8.51 -4.39 7.76
C GLY A 87 7.46 -4.14 6.67
N ILE A 88 6.75 -5.19 6.22
CA ILE A 88 5.61 -5.05 5.29
C ILE A 88 4.53 -4.16 5.91
N GLN A 89 4.19 -4.40 7.18
CA GLN A 89 3.19 -3.61 7.89
C GLN A 89 3.62 -2.14 7.99
N ALA A 90 4.87 -1.88 8.37
CA ALA A 90 5.41 -0.53 8.44
C ALA A 90 5.36 0.19 7.07
N LEU A 91 5.79 -0.48 5.99
CA LEU A 91 5.70 0.06 4.63
C LEU A 91 4.25 0.33 4.21
N ALA A 92 3.31 -0.55 4.55
CA ALA A 92 1.90 -0.37 4.26
C ALA A 92 1.32 0.84 5.00
N GLU A 93 1.61 1.02 6.30
CA GLU A 93 1.16 2.16 7.10
C GLU A 93 1.76 3.50 6.64
N MET A 94 2.98 3.47 6.09
CA MET A 94 3.61 4.64 5.44
C MET A 94 3.08 4.90 4.02
N ASN A 95 2.11 4.12 3.53
CA ASN A 95 1.62 4.15 2.14
C ASN A 95 2.73 3.94 1.09
N ARG A 96 3.80 3.24 1.48
CA ARG A 96 4.95 2.84 0.65
C ARG A 96 4.82 1.39 0.17
N TRP A 97 3.58 0.92 -0.04
CA TRP A 97 3.28 -0.47 -0.39
C TRP A 97 3.93 -0.91 -1.71
N ARG A 98 4.17 0.00 -2.66
CA ARG A 98 4.88 -0.28 -3.93
C ARG A 98 6.31 -0.77 -3.72
N GLU A 99 6.92 -0.41 -2.59
CA GLU A 99 8.31 -0.76 -2.26
C GLU A 99 8.42 -2.15 -1.63
N VAL A 100 7.30 -2.75 -1.21
CA VAL A 100 7.31 -4.03 -0.45
C VAL A 100 7.98 -5.17 -1.21
N LEU A 101 7.63 -5.40 -2.48
CA LEU A 101 8.24 -6.49 -3.25
C LEU A 101 9.73 -6.24 -3.54
N PRO A 102 10.13 -5.05 -4.07
CA PRO A 102 11.54 -4.72 -4.21
C PRO A 102 12.34 -4.83 -2.91
N TRP A 103 11.72 -4.50 -1.78
CA TRP A 103 12.34 -4.60 -0.45
C TRP A 103 12.51 -6.07 -0.01
N LEU A 104 11.48 -6.90 -0.13
CA LEU A 104 11.55 -8.32 0.23
C LEU A 104 12.56 -9.10 -0.62
N LEU A 105 12.60 -8.83 -1.93
CA LEU A 105 13.47 -9.55 -2.86
C LEU A 105 14.96 -9.24 -2.64
N GLN A 106 15.31 -8.18 -1.90
CA GLN A 106 16.69 -7.97 -1.45
C GLN A 106 17.16 -9.05 -0.47
N TYR A 107 16.24 -9.69 0.25
CA TYR A 107 16.56 -10.66 1.30
C TYR A 107 16.32 -12.12 0.90
N TYR A 108 15.37 -12.36 -0.01
CA TYR A 108 14.98 -13.69 -0.48
C TYR A 108 15.40 -13.98 -1.93
N GLU A 109 15.95 -12.99 -2.64
CA GLU A 109 16.48 -13.07 -4.02
C GLU A 109 15.46 -13.39 -5.12
N ALA A 110 14.56 -14.35 -4.89
CA ALA A 110 13.57 -14.85 -5.83
C ALA A 110 12.20 -15.02 -5.15
N PRO A 111 11.09 -14.84 -5.89
CA PRO A 111 9.74 -14.98 -5.33
C PRO A 111 9.46 -16.38 -4.78
N GLU A 112 10.05 -17.42 -5.35
CA GLU A 112 9.88 -18.83 -4.94
C GLU A 112 10.41 -19.10 -3.53
N GLN A 113 11.38 -18.31 -3.06
CA GLN A 113 11.99 -18.41 -1.74
C GLN A 113 11.22 -17.66 -0.64
N LEU A 114 10.16 -16.92 -1.01
CA LEU A 114 9.36 -16.20 -0.03
C LEU A 114 8.67 -17.18 0.93
N PRO A 115 8.72 -16.95 2.26
CA PRO A 115 7.93 -17.72 3.19
C PRO A 115 6.44 -17.58 2.89
N ALA A 116 5.68 -18.67 3.06
CA ALA A 116 4.23 -18.69 2.82
C ALA A 116 3.50 -17.51 3.47
N LYS A 117 3.88 -17.17 4.71
CA LYS A 117 3.29 -16.05 5.45
C LYS A 117 3.56 -14.68 4.83
N VAL A 118 4.76 -14.49 4.30
CA VAL A 118 5.18 -13.24 3.64
C VAL A 118 4.41 -13.08 2.32
N LEU A 119 4.27 -14.15 1.55
CA LEU A 119 3.49 -14.14 0.31
C LEU A 119 2.00 -13.86 0.58
N GLU A 120 1.42 -14.50 1.60
CA GLU A 120 0.03 -14.27 2.04
C GLU A 120 -0.24 -12.78 2.27
N LEU A 121 0.63 -12.12 3.05
CA LEU A 121 0.51 -10.70 3.35
C LEU A 121 0.66 -9.81 2.11
N CYS A 122 1.56 -10.17 1.20
CA CYS A 122 1.69 -9.44 -0.06
C CYS A 122 0.41 -9.51 -0.88
N ILE A 123 -0.16 -10.71 -1.07
CA ILE A 123 -1.42 -10.89 -1.82
C ILE A 123 -2.54 -10.06 -1.18
N LEU A 124 -2.68 -10.13 0.14
CA LEU A 124 -3.69 -9.37 0.88
C LEU A 124 -3.49 -7.85 0.74
N LEU A 125 -2.25 -7.36 0.83
CA LEU A 125 -1.92 -5.96 0.69
C LEU A 125 -2.27 -5.44 -0.70
N TYR A 126 -1.77 -6.10 -1.76
CA TYR A 126 -1.99 -5.68 -3.15
C TYR A 126 -3.45 -5.77 -3.57
N SER A 127 -4.18 -6.78 -3.07
CA SER A 127 -5.63 -6.85 -3.22
C SER A 127 -6.35 -5.68 -2.53
N LYS A 128 -5.94 -5.32 -1.31
CA LYS A 128 -6.51 -4.21 -0.54
C LYS A 128 -6.31 -2.85 -1.21
N VAL A 129 -5.14 -2.61 -1.81
CA VAL A 129 -4.86 -1.38 -2.58
C VAL A 129 -5.39 -1.42 -4.01
N ARG A 130 -6.12 -2.47 -4.38
CA ARG A 130 -6.71 -2.68 -5.72
C ARG A 130 -5.67 -2.71 -6.84
N GLU A 131 -4.48 -3.20 -6.55
CA GLU A 131 -3.45 -3.51 -7.55
C GLU A 131 -3.03 -4.99 -7.50
N PRO A 132 -3.96 -5.95 -7.61
CA PRO A 132 -3.64 -7.38 -7.54
C PRO A 132 -2.75 -7.85 -8.70
N GLN A 133 -2.71 -7.14 -9.84
CA GLN A 133 -1.87 -7.46 -11.00
C GLN A 133 -0.38 -7.56 -10.66
N VAL A 134 0.07 -6.84 -9.63
CA VAL A 134 1.47 -6.87 -9.19
C VAL A 134 1.87 -8.26 -8.67
N MET A 135 0.89 -9.05 -8.21
CA MET A 135 1.12 -10.38 -7.65
C MET A 135 0.99 -11.52 -8.65
N LEU A 136 0.67 -11.28 -9.93
CA LEU A 136 0.48 -12.33 -10.94
C LEU A 136 1.74 -13.21 -11.08
N GLU A 137 2.86 -12.61 -11.49
CA GLU A 137 4.10 -13.36 -11.69
C GLU A 137 4.63 -13.95 -10.38
N VAL A 138 4.60 -13.16 -9.29
CA VAL A 138 5.12 -13.59 -7.98
C VAL A 138 4.36 -14.81 -7.43
N GLY A 139 3.02 -14.78 -7.49
CA GLY A 139 2.19 -15.89 -7.03
C GLY A 139 2.30 -17.11 -7.95
N SER A 140 2.33 -16.91 -9.27
CA SER A 140 2.47 -18.00 -10.24
C SER A 140 3.81 -18.72 -10.11
N SER A 141 4.92 -17.97 -9.98
CA SER A 141 6.25 -18.51 -9.68
C SER A 141 6.25 -19.37 -8.41
N TRP A 142 5.75 -18.81 -7.30
CA TRP A 142 5.75 -19.50 -6.01
C TRP A 142 4.93 -20.79 -6.02
N LEU A 143 3.77 -20.80 -6.68
CA LEU A 143 2.88 -21.97 -6.77
C LEU A 143 3.42 -23.06 -7.71
N ARG A 144 4.22 -22.69 -8.71
CA ARG A 144 4.83 -23.65 -9.64
C ARG A 144 6.03 -24.38 -9.04
N ASP A 145 6.70 -23.78 -8.05
CA ASP A 145 7.86 -24.38 -7.40
C ASP A 145 7.50 -25.68 -6.65
N ILE A 146 8.29 -26.72 -6.88
CA ILE A 146 8.10 -28.05 -6.30
C ILE A 146 8.34 -28.06 -4.78
N THR A 147 9.21 -27.21 -4.24
CA THR A 147 9.48 -27.15 -2.80
C THR A 147 8.26 -26.64 -2.06
N ASN A 148 7.55 -25.67 -2.64
CA ASN A 148 6.41 -25.01 -2.02
C ASN A 148 5.15 -25.88 -2.05
N LYS A 149 4.99 -26.76 -3.05
CA LYS A 149 3.88 -27.73 -3.15
C LYS A 149 3.79 -28.68 -1.96
N SER A 150 4.90 -28.89 -1.26
CA SER A 150 4.96 -29.77 -0.08
C SER A 150 4.54 -29.08 1.23
N LEU A 151 4.38 -27.75 1.21
CA LEU A 151 4.05 -26.96 2.40
C LEU A 151 2.59 -27.14 2.81
N PRO A 152 2.28 -27.19 4.11
CA PRO A 152 0.90 -27.31 4.59
C PRO A 152 0.04 -26.08 4.24
N GLU A 153 0.64 -24.90 4.07
CA GLU A 153 -0.03 -23.66 3.68
C GLU A 153 -0.30 -23.55 2.16
N TYR A 154 0.19 -24.50 1.35
CA TYR A 154 0.12 -24.39 -0.11
C TYR A 154 -1.34 -24.28 -0.60
N SER A 155 -2.23 -25.16 -0.12
CA SER A 155 -3.62 -25.20 -0.59
C SER A 155 -4.39 -23.93 -0.23
N SER A 156 -4.15 -23.35 0.95
CA SER A 156 -4.79 -22.10 1.36
C SER A 156 -4.23 -20.89 0.61
N LEU A 157 -2.93 -20.87 0.30
CA LEU A 157 -2.32 -19.84 -0.54
C LEU A 157 -2.78 -19.92 -1.99
N LEU A 158 -2.95 -21.12 -2.53
CA LEU A 158 -3.53 -21.33 -3.85
C LEU A 158 -4.95 -20.75 -3.93
N GLU A 159 -5.82 -21.08 -2.96
CA GLU A 159 -7.16 -20.52 -2.88
C GLU A 159 -7.13 -18.98 -2.75
N LEU A 160 -6.26 -18.44 -1.89
CA LEU A 160 -6.09 -17.00 -1.73
C LEU A 160 -5.68 -16.33 -3.05
N TYR A 161 -4.70 -16.91 -3.75
CA TYR A 161 -4.21 -16.40 -5.03
C TYR A 161 -5.31 -16.40 -6.11
N LEU A 162 -6.08 -17.48 -6.20
CA LEU A 162 -7.24 -17.56 -7.10
C LEU A 162 -8.23 -16.43 -6.81
N LEU A 163 -8.68 -16.32 -5.56
CA LEU A 163 -9.75 -15.40 -5.17
C LEU A 163 -9.33 -13.92 -5.19
N ARG A 164 -8.05 -13.63 -4.94
CA ARG A 164 -7.56 -12.25 -4.77
C ARG A 164 -6.78 -11.72 -5.96
N VAL A 165 -6.28 -12.60 -6.83
CA VAL A 165 -5.45 -12.22 -7.98
C VAL A 165 -6.09 -12.67 -9.29
N LEU A 166 -6.21 -13.99 -9.53
CA LEU A 166 -6.62 -14.49 -10.85
C LEU A 166 -8.07 -14.11 -11.20
N LEU A 167 -9.03 -14.43 -10.31
CA LEU A 167 -10.44 -14.14 -10.59
C LEU A 167 -10.71 -12.64 -10.74
N PRO A 168 -10.22 -11.74 -9.86
CA PRO A 168 -10.38 -10.29 -10.04
C PRO A 168 -9.66 -9.69 -11.24
N LEU A 169 -8.87 -10.46 -11.99
CA LEU A 169 -8.18 -10.03 -13.21
C LEU A 169 -8.73 -10.74 -14.45
N GLY A 170 -9.78 -11.54 -14.31
CA GLY A 170 -10.39 -12.30 -15.41
C GLY A 170 -9.52 -13.42 -15.96
N GLN A 171 -8.49 -13.86 -15.22
CA GLN A 171 -7.57 -14.94 -15.63
C GLN A 171 -8.20 -16.32 -15.36
N PHE A 172 -9.36 -16.59 -15.95
CA PHE A 172 -10.15 -17.80 -15.67
C PHE A 172 -9.49 -19.08 -16.19
N GLU A 173 -8.88 -19.03 -17.38
CA GLU A 173 -8.19 -20.17 -17.98
C GLU A 173 -7.01 -20.62 -17.11
N GLU A 174 -6.12 -19.68 -16.73
CA GLU A 174 -5.00 -19.97 -15.83
C GLU A 174 -5.48 -20.50 -14.47
N ALA A 175 -6.56 -19.93 -13.92
CA ALA A 175 -7.15 -20.39 -12.66
C ALA A 175 -7.63 -21.86 -12.76
N GLU A 176 -8.25 -22.22 -13.88
CA GLU A 176 -8.80 -23.54 -14.11
C GLU A 176 -7.69 -24.59 -14.32
N GLU A 177 -6.66 -24.25 -15.10
CA GLU A 177 -5.47 -25.10 -15.30
C GLU A 177 -4.73 -25.34 -13.98
N LEU A 178 -4.55 -24.29 -13.18
CA LEU A 178 -3.85 -24.36 -11.90
C LEU A 178 -4.58 -25.28 -10.91
N VAL A 179 -5.90 -25.20 -10.83
CA VAL A 179 -6.72 -26.08 -9.97
C VAL A 179 -6.73 -27.52 -10.48
N ARG A 180 -6.78 -27.73 -11.80
CA ARG A 180 -6.76 -29.09 -12.37
C ARG A 180 -5.43 -29.81 -12.23
N GLY A 181 -4.32 -29.08 -12.34
CA GLY A 181 -2.97 -29.61 -12.21
C GLY A 181 -2.49 -29.75 -10.77
N CYS A 182 -3.30 -29.41 -9.77
CA CYS A 182 -2.90 -29.41 -8.37
C CYS A 182 -3.17 -30.75 -7.68
N GLU A 183 -2.11 -31.50 -7.40
CA GLU A 183 -2.19 -32.77 -6.67
C GLU A 183 -2.39 -32.60 -5.15
N ALA A 184 -2.13 -31.41 -4.61
CA ALA A 184 -2.25 -31.11 -3.18
C ALA A 184 -3.70 -30.87 -2.72
N LEU A 185 -4.64 -30.71 -3.66
CA LEU A 185 -6.06 -30.53 -3.36
C LEU A 185 -6.77 -31.88 -3.34
N ASP A 186 -7.68 -32.05 -2.38
CA ASP A 186 -8.62 -33.15 -2.44
C ASP A 186 -9.68 -32.92 -3.55
N SER A 187 -10.36 -33.98 -3.98
CA SER A 187 -11.34 -33.90 -5.06
C SER A 187 -12.53 -32.98 -4.74
N ALA A 188 -12.89 -32.82 -3.46
CA ALA A 188 -13.99 -31.96 -3.04
C ALA A 188 -13.58 -30.48 -3.11
N GLN A 189 -12.37 -30.13 -2.63
CA GLN A 189 -11.76 -28.81 -2.72
C GLN A 189 -11.58 -28.40 -4.17
N GLN A 190 -11.06 -29.30 -5.01
CA GLN A 190 -10.87 -29.06 -6.43
C GLN A 190 -12.21 -28.74 -7.12
N LEU A 191 -13.26 -29.51 -6.86
CA LEU A 191 -14.60 -29.24 -7.38
C LEU A 191 -15.19 -27.93 -6.86
N ALA A 192 -14.97 -27.59 -5.58
CA ALA A 192 -15.43 -26.34 -4.99
C ALA A 192 -14.77 -25.12 -5.67
N LEU A 193 -13.45 -25.14 -5.87
CA LEU A 193 -12.72 -24.07 -6.53
C LEU A 193 -13.11 -23.93 -8.01
N LEU A 194 -13.25 -25.04 -8.74
CA LEU A 194 -13.72 -25.00 -10.14
C LEU A 194 -15.12 -24.39 -10.25
N ARG A 195 -16.01 -24.71 -9.29
CA ARG A 195 -17.33 -24.09 -9.24
C ARG A 195 -17.24 -22.58 -9.00
N THR A 196 -16.38 -22.14 -8.08
CA THR A 196 -16.15 -20.70 -7.84
C THR A 196 -15.60 -20.00 -9.08
N ILE A 197 -14.69 -20.63 -9.82
CA ILE A 197 -14.17 -20.10 -11.10
C ILE A 197 -15.33 -19.92 -12.09
N CYS A 198 -16.15 -20.96 -12.33
CA CYS A 198 -17.30 -20.86 -13.23
C CYS A 198 -18.30 -19.78 -12.82
N GLU A 199 -18.61 -19.67 -11.52
CA GLU A 199 -19.52 -18.65 -10.99
C GLU A 199 -18.97 -17.24 -11.21
N SER A 200 -17.66 -17.04 -10.97
CA SER A 200 -17.00 -15.75 -11.20
C SER A 200 -16.93 -15.37 -12.68
N GLN A 201 -16.68 -16.32 -13.58
CA GLN A 201 -16.68 -16.10 -15.03
C GLN A 201 -18.07 -15.68 -15.52
N CYS A 202 -19.12 -16.35 -15.06
CA CYS A 202 -20.51 -15.98 -15.38
C CYS A 202 -20.84 -14.54 -14.94
N GLN A 203 -20.41 -14.16 -13.72
CA GLN A 203 -20.62 -12.79 -13.20
C GLN A 203 -19.89 -11.75 -14.03
N TRP A 204 -18.67 -12.08 -14.48
CA TRP A 204 -17.85 -11.21 -15.31
C TRP A 204 -18.48 -10.92 -16.67
N SER A 205 -18.94 -11.96 -17.37
CA SER A 205 -19.63 -11.80 -18.66
C SER A 205 -20.91 -10.97 -18.54
N GLN A 206 -21.70 -11.17 -17.48
CA GLN A 206 -22.89 -10.35 -17.24
C GLN A 206 -22.57 -8.87 -17.00
N GLN A 207 -21.45 -8.58 -16.33
CA GLN A 207 -21.01 -7.21 -16.09
C GLN A 207 -20.56 -6.54 -17.40
N GLU A 208 -19.82 -7.25 -18.26
CA GLU A 208 -19.44 -6.76 -19.60
C GLU A 208 -20.65 -6.55 -20.53
N GLU A 209 -21.63 -7.45 -20.51
CA GLU A 209 -22.88 -7.28 -21.26
C GLU A 209 -23.68 -6.05 -20.78
N MET A 210 -23.76 -5.82 -19.47
CA MET A 210 -24.47 -4.66 -18.94
C MET A 210 -23.76 -3.34 -19.25
N HIS A 211 -22.42 -3.33 -19.30
CA HIS A 211 -21.64 -2.17 -19.75
C HIS A 211 -21.79 -1.90 -21.25
N SER A 212 -21.76 -2.94 -22.09
CA SER A 212 -21.93 -2.80 -23.55
C SER A 212 -23.36 -2.39 -23.96
N VAL A 213 -24.40 -2.90 -23.28
CA VAL A 213 -25.79 -2.46 -23.51
C VAL A 213 -26.00 -1.01 -23.08
N ALA A 214 -25.34 -0.56 -22.00
CA ALA A 214 -25.38 0.84 -21.59
C ALA A 214 -24.70 1.77 -22.62
N GLU A 215 -23.59 1.33 -23.22
CA GLU A 215 -22.91 2.07 -24.29
C GLU A 215 -23.69 2.05 -25.62
N GLU A 216 -24.29 0.92 -26.02
CA GLU A 216 -25.12 0.83 -27.25
C GLU A 216 -26.44 1.62 -27.16
N GLN A 217 -27.09 1.63 -26.00
CA GLN A 217 -28.26 2.49 -25.77
C GLN A 217 -27.87 3.97 -25.82
N GLN A 218 -26.64 4.32 -25.41
CA GLN A 218 -26.12 5.68 -25.51
C GLN A 218 -25.66 6.03 -26.93
N GLY A 219 -25.25 5.07 -27.75
CA GLY A 219 -24.93 5.26 -29.17
C GLY A 219 -26.18 5.51 -30.03
N THR A 220 -27.20 4.67 -29.88
CA THR A 220 -28.42 4.74 -30.70
C THR A 220 -29.33 5.92 -30.34
N THR A 221 -29.31 6.38 -29.09
CA THR A 221 -30.05 7.59 -28.67
C THR A 221 -29.28 8.90 -28.86
N ARG A 222 -27.94 8.86 -28.93
CA ARG A 222 -27.13 10.07 -29.17
C ARG A 222 -27.26 10.58 -30.60
N GLU A 223 -27.33 9.76 -31.63
CA GLU A 223 -27.38 10.30 -33.00
C GLU A 223 -28.71 11.01 -33.32
N ALA A 224 -29.84 10.51 -32.81
CA ALA A 224 -31.14 11.14 -33.02
C ALA A 224 -31.39 12.34 -32.08
N VAL A 225 -30.89 12.30 -30.83
CA VAL A 225 -31.13 13.37 -29.85
C VAL A 225 -30.07 14.48 -29.93
N LEU A 226 -28.84 14.21 -30.37
CA LEU A 226 -27.83 15.26 -30.61
C LEU A 226 -28.18 16.09 -31.84
N ALA A 227 -28.84 15.54 -32.86
CA ALA A 227 -29.28 16.32 -34.03
C ALA A 227 -30.36 17.36 -33.69
N LEU A 228 -31.31 17.03 -32.79
CA LEU A 228 -32.34 17.99 -32.35
C LEU A 228 -31.90 18.85 -31.15
N GLY A 229 -31.12 18.31 -30.22
CA GLY A 229 -30.72 19.01 -28.99
C GLY A 229 -29.62 20.05 -29.18
N THR A 230 -28.70 19.85 -30.14
CA THR A 230 -27.59 20.79 -30.37
C THR A 230 -28.04 22.09 -31.05
N LEU A 231 -29.06 22.04 -31.91
CA LEU A 231 -29.61 23.24 -32.55
C LEU A 231 -30.41 24.13 -31.58
N GLN A 232 -31.11 23.54 -30.62
CA GLN A 232 -31.92 24.30 -29.65
C GLN A 232 -31.10 24.82 -28.45
N ALA A 233 -30.00 24.15 -28.08
CA ALA A 233 -29.12 24.58 -26.99
C ALA A 233 -28.08 25.64 -27.40
N LEU A 234 -27.60 25.62 -28.65
CA LEU A 234 -26.61 26.59 -29.12
C LEU A 234 -27.18 28.02 -29.24
N THR A 235 -28.49 28.17 -29.45
CA THR A 235 -29.16 29.48 -29.45
C THR A 235 -29.46 30.00 -28.03
N SER A 236 -29.61 29.12 -27.05
CA SER A 236 -29.94 29.49 -25.66
C SER A 236 -28.71 29.80 -24.80
N ILE A 237 -27.63 29.03 -24.96
CA ILE A 237 -26.45 29.10 -24.09
C ILE A 237 -25.52 30.29 -24.43
N SER A 238 -25.60 30.83 -25.65
CA SER A 238 -24.90 32.06 -26.06
C SER A 238 -25.22 33.28 -25.17
N SER A 239 -26.41 33.33 -24.57
CA SER A 239 -26.84 34.46 -23.73
C SER A 239 -26.32 34.41 -22.28
N HIS A 240 -25.86 33.25 -21.79
CA HIS A 240 -25.48 33.08 -20.39
C HIS A 240 -23.97 33.03 -20.12
N PHE A 241 -23.13 32.86 -21.15
CA PHE A 241 -21.67 32.78 -20.97
C PHE A 241 -20.95 34.13 -20.93
N TYR A 242 -21.61 35.24 -21.31
CA TYR A 242 -21.01 36.58 -21.25
C TYR A 242 -20.98 37.19 -19.84
N LEU A 243 -21.57 36.55 -18.84
CA LEU A 243 -21.65 37.08 -17.46
C LEU A 243 -20.88 36.29 -16.42
N ILE A 244 -20.12 35.24 -16.79
CA ILE A 244 -19.27 34.56 -15.80
C ILE A 244 -18.11 35.52 -15.46
N PRO A 245 -18.07 36.09 -14.25
CA PRO A 245 -17.08 37.10 -13.94
C PRO A 245 -15.70 36.43 -13.95
N TYR A 246 -14.75 37.04 -14.66
CA TYR A 246 -13.37 36.57 -14.82
C TYR A 246 -12.72 36.12 -13.48
N LYS A 247 -13.13 36.73 -12.37
CA LYS A 247 -12.71 36.37 -11.00
C LYS A 247 -13.04 34.92 -10.60
N LYS A 248 -14.18 34.37 -11.05
CA LYS A 248 -14.57 32.97 -10.75
C LYS A 248 -13.82 31.97 -11.61
N MET A 249 -13.52 32.32 -12.86
CA MET A 249 -12.68 31.50 -13.74
C MET A 249 -11.23 31.49 -13.23
N LEU A 250 -10.69 32.65 -12.84
CA LEU A 250 -9.36 32.75 -12.24
C LEU A 250 -9.27 31.95 -10.93
N LEU A 251 -10.30 31.99 -10.09
CA LEU A 251 -10.35 31.19 -8.85
C LEU A 251 -10.36 29.68 -9.14
N ALA A 252 -11.13 29.24 -10.15
CA ALA A 252 -11.17 27.83 -10.54
C ALA A 252 -9.80 27.37 -11.08
N VAL A 253 -9.14 28.19 -11.90
CA VAL A 253 -7.79 27.90 -12.43
C VAL A 253 -6.74 27.92 -11.31
N PHE A 254 -6.85 28.84 -10.34
CA PHE A 254 -5.96 28.89 -9.18
C PHE A 254 -6.14 27.68 -8.26
N MET A 255 -7.38 27.25 -8.01
CA MET A 255 -7.66 26.02 -7.25
C MET A 255 -7.13 24.79 -7.97
N LEU A 256 -7.31 24.70 -9.28
CA LEU A 256 -6.77 23.59 -10.08
C LEU A 256 -5.23 23.58 -10.07
N TYR A 257 -4.60 24.76 -10.14
CA TYR A 257 -3.15 24.90 -10.02
C TYR A 257 -2.63 24.46 -8.64
N LEU A 258 -3.33 24.79 -7.56
CA LEU A 258 -2.98 24.33 -6.21
C LEU A 258 -3.09 22.80 -6.09
N VAL A 259 -4.15 22.19 -6.63
CA VAL A 259 -4.33 20.73 -6.58
C VAL A 259 -3.24 19.99 -7.38
N VAL A 260 -2.80 20.54 -8.51
CA VAL A 260 -1.79 19.90 -9.38
C VAL A 260 -0.37 20.11 -8.87
N ARG A 261 -0.08 21.23 -8.19
CA ARG A 261 1.27 21.53 -7.65
C ARG A 261 1.47 21.08 -6.22
N LEU A 262 0.41 20.77 -5.48
CA LEU A 262 0.50 20.13 -4.16
C LEU A 262 0.36 18.63 -4.31
N ASP A 263 1.50 17.98 -4.59
CA ASP A 263 1.69 16.55 -4.40
C ASP A 263 1.41 16.19 -2.92
N PRO A 264 0.48 15.24 -2.60
CA PRO A 264 -0.01 15.00 -1.24
C PRO A 264 1.01 14.44 -0.24
N ALA A 265 2.30 14.31 -0.60
CA ALA A 265 3.31 13.62 0.21
C ALA A 265 4.41 14.51 0.83
N SER A 266 4.32 15.85 0.82
CA SER A 266 5.35 16.72 1.46
C SER A 266 4.85 17.49 2.71
N PRO A 267 5.42 17.25 3.92
CA PRO A 267 4.99 17.93 5.15
C PRO A 267 5.58 19.35 5.34
N THR A 268 6.39 19.84 4.39
CA THR A 268 7.10 21.12 4.51
C THR A 268 6.31 22.35 4.03
N SER A 269 5.09 22.18 3.50
CA SER A 269 4.28 23.29 2.95
C SER A 269 3.10 23.75 3.82
N LEU A 270 2.82 23.05 4.93
CA LEU A 270 1.76 23.41 5.90
C LEU A 270 1.85 24.84 6.47
N PRO A 271 3.03 25.38 6.86
CA PRO A 271 3.11 26.75 7.35
C PRO A 271 2.87 27.78 6.22
N PHE A 272 3.19 27.44 4.97
CA PHE A 272 2.92 28.29 3.81
C PHE A 272 1.43 28.32 3.49
N LEU A 273 0.73 27.18 3.56
CA LEU A 273 -0.72 27.10 3.37
C LEU A 273 -1.48 27.89 4.43
N TYR A 274 -1.09 27.78 5.71
CA TYR A 274 -1.70 28.53 6.80
C TYR A 274 -1.53 30.04 6.61
N ARG A 275 -0.34 30.47 6.18
CA ARG A 275 -0.05 31.88 5.88
C ARG A 275 -0.86 32.38 4.68
N LEU A 276 -1.04 31.56 3.64
CA LEU A 276 -1.85 31.91 2.47
C LEU A 276 -3.33 32.04 2.83
N VAL A 277 -3.88 31.12 3.62
CA VAL A 277 -5.26 31.17 4.12
C VAL A 277 -5.48 32.38 5.02
N GLN A 278 -4.48 32.74 5.84
CA GLN A 278 -4.54 33.93 6.70
C GLN A 278 -4.52 35.23 5.88
N LEU A 279 -3.67 35.32 4.85
CA LEU A 279 -3.65 36.45 3.92
C LEU A 279 -4.95 36.54 3.12
N PHE A 280 -5.51 35.40 2.72
CA PHE A 280 -6.80 35.37 2.04
C PHE A 280 -7.93 35.85 2.95
N ARG A 281 -7.95 35.42 4.23
CA ARG A 281 -8.90 35.93 5.24
C ARG A 281 -8.78 37.43 5.46
N GLN A 282 -7.55 37.95 5.54
CA GLN A 282 -7.31 39.39 5.73
C GLN A 282 -7.76 40.19 4.50
N ALA A 283 -7.48 39.71 3.29
CA ALA A 283 -7.97 40.32 2.06
C ALA A 283 -9.50 40.25 1.96
N TRP A 284 -10.12 39.14 2.40
CA TRP A 284 -11.57 38.98 2.42
C TRP A 284 -12.25 39.94 3.40
N ALA A 285 -11.66 40.14 4.59
CA ALA A 285 -12.15 41.11 5.58
C ALA A 285 -12.03 42.57 5.10
N ALA A 286 -11.04 42.87 4.25
CA ALA A 286 -10.88 44.20 3.64
C ALA A 286 -11.86 44.45 2.48
N VAL A 287 -12.23 43.40 1.73
CA VAL A 287 -13.15 43.49 0.58
C VAL A 287 -14.62 43.48 0.99
N PHE A 288 -14.96 42.87 2.13
CA PHE A 288 -16.31 42.86 2.69
C PHE A 288 -16.31 43.48 4.09
N PRO A 289 -16.28 44.82 4.22
CA PRO A 289 -16.48 45.43 5.52
C PRO A 289 -17.89 45.08 6.03
N PRO A 290 -18.04 44.72 7.31
CA PRO A 290 -19.33 44.37 7.88
C PRO A 290 -20.30 45.57 7.76
N VAL A 291 -21.48 45.29 7.24
CA VAL A 291 -22.57 46.26 7.07
C VAL A 291 -22.92 46.86 8.43
N ARG A 292 -22.59 48.15 8.63
CA ARG A 292 -23.08 48.92 9.78
C ARG A 292 -24.60 49.06 9.66
N ARG A 293 -25.35 48.43 10.56
CA ARG A 293 -26.78 48.69 10.72
C ARG A 293 -26.98 50.12 11.26
N PRO A 294 -27.87 50.93 10.68
CA PRO A 294 -28.25 52.20 11.29
C PRO A 294 -29.13 51.97 12.53
N PRO A 295 -29.12 52.90 13.50
CA PRO A 295 -29.90 52.77 14.73
C PRO A 295 -31.39 52.91 14.43
N VAL A 296 -32.19 52.04 15.03
CA VAL A 296 -33.65 52.10 15.02
C VAL A 296 -34.07 53.28 15.91
N GLN A 297 -34.82 54.23 15.35
CA GLN A 297 -35.56 55.23 16.14
C GLN A 297 -36.95 54.66 16.46
N ASP A 298 -37.37 54.90 17.71
CA ASP A 298 -38.60 54.44 18.37
C ASP A 298 -39.91 54.84 17.65
#